data_AF-A0A2M8KS75-F1
#
_entry.id   AF-A0A2M8KS75-F1
#
_cell.length_a   1.000
_cell.length_b   1.000
_cell.length_c   1.000
_cell.angle_alpha   90.00
_cell.angle_beta   90.00
_cell.angle_gamma   90.00
#
_symmetry.space_group_name_H-M   'P 1'
#
loop_
_entity.id
_entity.type
_entity.pdbx_description
1 polymer ?
#
loop_
_entity_poly.entity_id
_entity_poly.type
_entity_poly.pdbx_seq_one_letter_code
_entity_poly.pdbx_strand_id
1 'polypeptide(L)'
;MARSGHCAPVLQMRGRSGQYGKRLKLKHGPPVAENYLKRRNKMGFYVYILGAKDSEMDAIESVLKAEGLPYGYALNGKGQRVFPAEAYKFSSQSKGTINDAEEFFYIECAPVGFKADADHHNKGDRGFGLPAHQAVAASSLGQVCEHLGIEMTQEQRVVAAADHNLRAAYEGRVPGVSAEEVLALRGKELAARYSTDIEGFAAGVYAAAELLKNAPKILVGGEEVADVRECGVQSFMIDASLLSGIPAIGRTDARQPEKVFLSAPGQVVEHAKEIEGPTWALVDPAREFATGIQ
;
A
#
# COMPACT_ATOMS: atom_id res chain seq x y z
N MET A 1 -23.36 64.02 -19.24
CA MET A 1 -23.34 62.85 -18.33
C MET A 1 -22.08 62.05 -18.69
N ALA A 2 -20.92 62.39 -18.11
CA ALA A 2 -20.33 61.77 -16.89
C ALA A 2 -20.06 60.26 -17.10
N ARG A 3 -18.85 59.68 -17.03
CA ARG A 3 -17.46 60.02 -16.59
C ARG A 3 -16.52 59.11 -17.44
N SER A 4 -15.38 59.48 -18.02
CA SER A 4 -14.06 59.96 -17.54
C SER A 4 -13.38 59.09 -16.46
N GLY A 5 -12.24 58.49 -16.80
CA GLY A 5 -11.26 57.87 -15.90
C GLY A 5 -10.18 57.12 -16.70
N HIS A 6 -9.27 57.83 -17.36
CA HIS A 6 -7.90 58.17 -16.90
C HIS A 6 -6.93 56.99 -16.90
N CYS A 7 -6.02 57.05 -17.87
CA CYS A 7 -4.80 56.27 -17.98
C CYS A 7 -3.61 57.06 -17.42
N ALA A 8 -2.61 56.30 -16.94
CA ALA A 8 -1.19 56.64 -16.71
C ALA A 8 -0.81 57.26 -15.34
N PRO A 9 0.50 57.27 -14.93
CA PRO A 9 1.52 56.21 -14.98
C PRO A 9 2.38 56.13 -13.66
N VAL A 10 3.43 55.28 -13.68
CA VAL A 10 4.68 55.33 -12.87
C VAL A 10 4.64 54.79 -11.42
N LEU A 11 5.41 53.72 -11.15
CA LEU A 11 6.51 53.78 -10.18
C LEU A 11 7.45 52.57 -10.30
N GLN A 12 8.67 52.86 -10.76
CA GLN A 12 9.84 52.01 -10.61
C GLN A 12 10.44 52.32 -9.23
N MET A 13 10.62 51.33 -8.37
CA MET A 13 11.52 51.45 -7.21
C MET A 13 12.53 50.31 -7.21
N ARG A 14 13.81 50.70 -7.34
CA ARG A 14 14.97 49.90 -6.94
C ARG A 14 15.10 49.93 -5.42
N GLY A 15 15.54 48.80 -4.86
CA GLY A 15 16.40 48.77 -3.67
C GLY A 15 15.72 48.36 -2.36
N ARG A 16 16.09 47.20 -1.84
CA ARG A 16 16.94 47.07 -0.64
C ARG A 16 17.17 45.61 -0.29
N SER A 17 18.45 45.26 -0.21
CA SER A 17 18.98 44.17 0.59
C SER A 17 18.48 44.28 2.04
N GLY A 18 18.05 43.16 2.63
CA GLY A 18 17.68 43.14 4.04
C GLY A 18 16.85 41.93 4.47
N GLN A 19 17.56 40.95 5.06
CA GLN A 19 17.08 40.09 6.15
C GLN A 19 15.74 39.36 5.97
N TYR A 20 15.79 38.15 5.42
CA TYR A 20 14.82 37.09 5.74
C TYR A 20 15.48 36.04 6.63
N GLY A 21 15.68 36.41 7.89
CA GLY A 21 15.96 35.47 8.99
C GLY A 21 14.69 35.23 9.79
N LYS A 22 13.75 34.46 9.28
CA LYS A 22 12.67 33.86 10.09
C LYS A 22 12.88 32.35 10.14
N ARG A 23 13.60 31.89 11.17
CA ARG A 23 13.60 30.47 11.58
C ARG A 23 12.16 30.07 11.89
N LEU A 24 11.59 29.20 11.06
CA LEU A 24 10.37 28.48 11.43
C LEU A 24 10.70 27.54 12.60
N LYS A 25 9.84 27.54 13.62
CA LYS A 25 9.93 26.63 14.75
C LYS A 25 9.57 25.22 14.29
N LEU A 26 10.53 24.30 14.38
CA LEU A 26 10.28 22.86 14.34
C LEU A 26 9.30 22.53 15.47
N LYS A 27 8.18 21.88 15.17
CA LYS A 27 7.44 21.13 16.20
C LYS A 27 8.33 19.95 16.55
N HIS A 28 8.99 20.03 17.70
CA HIS A 28 9.92 19.00 18.18
C HIS A 28 9.22 17.64 18.22
N GLY A 29 9.66 16.71 17.38
CA GLY A 29 9.62 15.29 17.72
C GLY A 29 10.52 15.03 18.95
N PRO A 30 10.40 13.84 19.58
CA PRO A 30 11.18 13.50 20.76
C PRO A 30 12.70 13.67 20.51
N PRO A 31 13.50 13.91 21.57
CA PRO A 31 14.94 14.10 21.44
C PRO A 31 15.55 12.93 20.67
N VAL A 32 16.30 13.28 19.63
CA VAL A 32 17.02 12.35 18.75
C VAL A 32 17.83 11.38 19.62
N ALA A 33 17.44 10.10 19.61
CA ALA A 33 18.03 9.09 20.48
C ALA A 33 19.54 8.98 20.23
N GLU A 34 20.34 8.73 21.27
CA GLU A 34 21.80 8.57 21.21
C GLU A 34 22.24 7.51 20.15
N ASN A 35 21.36 6.56 19.84
CA ASN A 35 21.52 5.58 18.77
C ASN A 35 21.60 6.19 17.36
N TYR A 36 20.89 7.29 17.11
CA TYR A 36 20.90 8.01 15.83
C TYR A 36 22.29 8.59 15.53
N LEU A 37 22.94 9.18 16.52
CA LEU A 37 24.29 9.76 16.37
C LEU A 37 25.37 8.69 16.14
N LYS A 38 25.21 7.47 16.68
CA LYS A 38 26.13 6.35 16.44
C LYS A 38 25.99 5.75 15.03
N ARG A 39 24.76 5.71 14.48
CA ARG A 39 24.50 5.24 13.10
C ARG A 39 24.78 6.30 12.03
N ARG A 40 24.86 7.58 12.43
CA ARG A 40 25.19 8.75 11.59
C ARG A 40 26.42 8.59 10.69
N ASN A 41 27.42 7.80 11.10
CA ASN A 41 28.65 7.63 10.33
C ASN A 41 28.54 6.65 9.14
N LYS A 42 27.40 5.97 8.96
CA LYS A 42 27.26 4.90 7.95
C LYS A 42 26.16 5.09 6.91
N MET A 43 25.19 5.99 7.12
CA MET A 43 23.92 6.00 6.36
C MET A 43 23.52 7.36 5.74
N GLY A 44 24.35 8.42 5.80
CA GLY A 44 23.91 9.75 5.33
C GLY A 44 22.70 10.32 6.12
N PHE A 45 22.25 11.53 5.79
CA PHE A 45 21.02 12.11 6.35
C PHE A 45 19.88 11.95 5.34
N TYR A 46 19.21 10.79 5.37
CA TYR A 46 17.98 10.57 4.60
C TYR A 46 16.76 11.21 5.27
N VAL A 47 15.83 11.73 4.47
CA VAL A 47 14.42 11.86 4.86
C VAL A 47 13.58 10.86 4.09
N TYR A 48 12.87 10.03 4.82
CA TYR A 48 12.03 8.96 4.26
C TYR A 48 10.69 9.53 3.79
N ILE A 49 10.31 9.27 2.54
CA ILE A 49 9.06 9.76 1.95
C ILE A 49 8.14 8.59 1.69
N LEU A 50 7.02 8.54 2.42
CA LEU A 50 6.05 7.46 2.35
C LEU A 50 5.00 7.75 1.28
N GLY A 51 4.66 6.75 0.49
CA GLY A 51 3.66 6.80 -0.58
C GLY A 51 2.22 6.88 -0.09
N ALA A 52 1.31 6.17 -0.77
CA ALA A 52 -0.11 6.15 -0.41
C ALA A 52 -0.32 5.56 0.99
N LYS A 53 -1.48 5.79 1.63
CA LYS A 53 -1.74 5.24 2.97
C LYS A 53 -2.33 3.82 2.86
N ASP A 54 -1.70 2.88 3.55
CA ASP A 54 -2.13 1.51 3.78
C ASP A 54 -1.48 0.97 5.08
N SER A 55 -1.67 -0.33 5.37
CA SER A 55 -1.12 -0.96 6.56
C SER A 55 0.40 -1.16 6.52
N GLU A 56 0.99 -1.37 5.34
CA GLU A 56 2.44 -1.48 5.21
C GLU A 56 3.12 -0.14 5.51
N MET A 57 2.59 0.96 4.97
CA MET A 57 3.11 2.29 5.25
C MET A 57 2.90 2.72 6.70
N ASP A 58 1.81 2.31 7.35
CA ASP A 58 1.60 2.56 8.79
C ASP A 58 2.63 1.78 9.65
N ALA A 59 3.00 0.57 9.23
CA ALA A 59 4.06 -0.22 9.86
C ALA A 59 5.45 0.41 9.65
N ILE A 60 5.77 0.85 8.43
CA ILE A 60 7.02 1.57 8.13
C ILE A 60 7.10 2.87 8.93
N GLU A 61 6.03 3.66 8.96
CA GLU A 61 5.96 4.88 9.76
C GLU A 61 6.27 4.60 11.24
N SER A 62 5.76 3.48 11.77
CA SER A 62 6.01 3.06 13.16
C SER A 62 7.48 2.69 13.39
N VAL A 63 8.14 2.01 12.44
CA VAL A 63 9.59 1.75 12.48
C VAL A 63 10.38 3.07 12.51
N LEU A 64 10.08 3.98 11.59
CA LEU A 64 10.79 5.26 11.48
C LEU A 64 10.63 6.10 12.75
N LYS A 65 9.42 6.12 13.34
CA LYS A 65 9.17 6.78 14.64
C LYS A 65 9.97 6.15 15.77
N ALA A 66 9.99 4.83 15.87
CA ALA A 66 10.69 4.11 16.95
C ALA A 66 12.21 4.39 16.91
N GLU A 67 12.76 4.54 15.71
CA GLU A 67 14.19 4.84 15.50
C GLU A 67 14.52 6.35 15.56
N GLY A 68 13.51 7.21 15.71
CA GLY A 68 13.71 8.67 15.71
C GLY A 68 14.18 9.23 14.37
N LEU A 69 13.83 8.58 13.27
CA LEU A 69 14.21 8.97 11.91
C LEU A 69 13.22 9.99 11.33
N PRO A 70 13.70 11.00 10.58
CA PRO A 70 12.82 11.98 9.95
C PRO A 70 12.10 11.38 8.75
N TYR A 71 10.79 11.62 8.65
CA TYR A 71 9.98 11.16 7.53
C TYR A 71 8.90 12.16 7.16
N GLY A 72 8.39 12.04 5.94
CA GLY A 72 7.29 12.82 5.37
C GLY A 72 6.42 11.95 4.47
N TYR A 73 5.46 12.58 3.81
CA TYR A 73 4.54 11.89 2.90
C TYR A 73 4.62 12.49 1.50
N ALA A 74 4.46 11.65 0.48
CA ALA A 74 4.18 12.13 -0.86
C ALA A 74 2.82 12.86 -0.86
N LEU A 75 2.80 14.09 -1.39
CA LEU A 75 1.60 14.94 -1.40
C LEU A 75 1.15 15.23 -2.84
N ASN A 76 -0.16 15.25 -3.06
CA ASN A 76 -0.77 15.71 -4.31
C ASN A 76 -0.79 17.24 -4.40
N GLY A 77 -1.30 17.77 -5.51
CA GLY A 77 -1.37 19.23 -5.77
C GLY A 77 -2.21 20.03 -4.76
N LYS A 78 -3.01 19.37 -3.92
CA LYS A 78 -3.80 19.97 -2.83
C LYS A 78 -3.08 19.91 -1.48
N GLY A 79 -1.86 19.36 -1.41
CA GLY A 79 -1.13 19.15 -0.17
C GLY A 79 -1.67 18.01 0.69
N GLN A 80 -2.48 17.11 0.11
CA GLN A 80 -2.98 15.90 0.77
C GLN A 80 -2.07 14.73 0.43
N ARG A 81 -1.98 13.72 1.30
CA ARG A 81 -1.25 12.47 0.99
C ARG A 81 -1.79 11.88 -0.32
N VAL A 82 -0.88 11.46 -1.20
CA VAL A 82 -1.22 10.87 -2.50
C VAL A 82 -2.13 9.65 -2.34
N PHE A 83 -3.01 9.45 -3.30
CA PHE A 83 -3.67 8.15 -3.50
C PHE A 83 -2.75 7.20 -4.29
N PRO A 84 -2.99 5.88 -4.30
CA PRO A 84 -2.14 4.93 -5.04
C PRO A 84 -1.93 5.32 -6.52
N ALA A 85 -2.98 5.78 -7.20
CA ALA A 85 -2.92 6.22 -8.60
C ALA A 85 -2.06 7.47 -8.86
N GLU A 86 -1.68 8.20 -7.80
CA GLU A 86 -0.92 9.45 -7.83
C GLU A 86 0.52 9.29 -7.30
N ALA A 87 0.85 8.17 -6.64
CA ALA A 87 2.08 8.00 -5.87
C ALA A 87 3.38 8.15 -6.68
N TYR A 88 3.33 7.90 -7.99
CA TYR A 88 4.48 8.02 -8.92
C TYR A 88 4.34 9.21 -9.89
N LYS A 89 3.42 10.14 -9.63
CA LYS A 89 3.08 11.24 -10.56
C LYS A 89 3.29 12.62 -9.97
N PHE A 90 3.80 12.73 -8.74
CA PHE A 90 3.95 14.04 -8.12
C PHE A 90 5.20 14.76 -8.68
N SER A 91 5.01 16.02 -9.07
CA SER A 91 6.06 16.84 -9.70
C SER A 91 6.82 17.73 -8.70
N SER A 92 6.32 17.86 -7.47
CA SER A 92 6.96 18.65 -6.43
C SER A 92 7.17 17.83 -5.17
N GLN A 93 8.40 17.80 -4.68
CA GLN A 93 8.71 17.45 -3.30
C GLN A 93 7.76 18.24 -2.37
N SER A 94 7.22 17.56 -1.37
CA SER A 94 6.23 18.09 -0.43
C SER A 94 6.48 19.56 -0.07
N LYS A 95 5.45 20.42 -0.15
CA LYS A 95 5.48 21.73 0.53
C LYS A 95 5.47 21.50 2.04
N GLY A 96 6.66 21.28 2.59
CA GLY A 96 6.94 21.06 4.00
C GLY A 96 8.45 21.14 4.17
N THR A 97 8.89 21.98 5.09
CA THR A 97 10.30 22.32 5.37
C THR A 97 11.19 21.09 5.54
N ILE A 98 11.80 20.64 4.46
CA ILE A 98 12.98 19.76 4.45
C ILE A 98 14.04 20.50 3.62
N ASN A 99 14.46 21.67 4.10
CA ASN A 99 15.44 22.49 3.38
C ASN A 99 16.89 22.03 3.61
N ASP A 100 17.11 21.01 4.45
CA ASP A 100 18.44 20.59 4.91
C ASP A 100 18.69 19.07 4.77
N ALA A 101 17.81 18.30 4.10
CA ALA A 101 18.13 16.90 3.80
C ALA A 101 19.04 16.84 2.57
N GLU A 102 20.17 16.16 2.71
CA GLU A 102 21.09 15.96 1.60
C GLU A 102 20.55 14.90 0.63
N GLU A 103 19.77 13.92 1.12
CA GLU A 103 19.19 12.85 0.31
C GLU A 103 17.77 12.44 0.78
N PHE A 104 16.95 11.94 -0.15
CA PHE A 104 15.61 11.39 0.12
C PHE A 104 15.62 9.89 -0.10
N PHE A 105 14.84 9.16 0.72
CA PHE A 105 14.59 7.73 0.54
C PHE A 105 13.10 7.53 0.26
N TYR A 106 12.75 7.23 -0.98
CA TYR A 106 11.37 7.14 -1.44
C TYR A 106 10.82 5.71 -1.28
N ILE A 107 9.63 5.60 -0.68
CA ILE A 107 8.99 4.33 -0.38
C ILE A 107 7.62 4.30 -1.03
N GLU A 108 7.43 3.38 -1.97
CA GLU A 108 6.22 3.22 -2.80
C GLU A 108 5.70 4.53 -3.41
N CYS A 109 6.64 5.38 -3.78
CA CYS A 109 6.38 6.65 -4.42
C CYS A 109 7.68 7.13 -5.06
N ALA A 110 7.59 8.06 -6.01
CA ALA A 110 8.74 8.81 -6.47
C ALA A 110 8.28 10.06 -7.24
N PRO A 111 9.06 11.16 -7.21
CA PRO A 111 8.85 12.24 -8.14
C PRO A 111 9.02 11.74 -9.60
N VAL A 112 8.36 12.40 -10.54
CA VAL A 112 8.50 12.06 -11.97
C VAL A 112 9.98 12.10 -12.38
N GLY A 113 10.46 11.00 -12.96
CA GLY A 113 11.86 10.83 -13.39
C GLY A 113 12.79 10.22 -12.34
N PHE A 114 12.28 9.92 -11.14
CA PHE A 114 12.99 9.19 -10.09
C PHE A 114 12.41 7.80 -9.92
N LYS A 115 13.18 6.92 -9.28
CA LYS A 115 12.75 5.58 -8.85
C LYS A 115 12.56 5.58 -7.34
N ALA A 116 11.60 4.78 -6.86
CA ALA A 116 11.51 4.47 -5.44
C ALA A 116 12.74 3.66 -4.99
N ASP A 117 13.17 3.88 -3.77
CA ASP A 117 14.27 3.14 -3.12
C ASP A 117 13.77 1.83 -2.50
N ALA A 118 12.51 1.82 -2.03
CA ALA A 118 11.79 0.63 -1.58
C ALA A 118 10.43 0.53 -2.29
N ASP A 119 10.28 -0.49 -3.13
CA ASP A 119 9.06 -0.76 -3.91
C ASP A 119 9.07 -2.20 -4.46
N HIS A 120 7.91 -2.68 -4.87
CA HIS A 120 7.69 -4.00 -5.46
C HIS A 120 6.59 -4.04 -6.53
N HIS A 121 5.99 -2.90 -6.88
CA HIS A 121 4.81 -2.87 -7.76
C HIS A 121 5.13 -2.96 -9.26
N ASN A 122 6.35 -2.58 -9.69
CA ASN A 122 6.70 -2.50 -11.11
C ASN A 122 7.90 -3.39 -11.48
N LYS A 123 7.90 -3.84 -12.74
CA LYS A 123 9.04 -4.58 -13.29
C LYS A 123 10.33 -3.77 -13.16
N GLY A 124 11.31 -4.35 -12.47
CA GLY A 124 12.59 -3.73 -12.18
C GLY A 124 12.73 -3.22 -10.76
N ASP A 125 11.64 -3.15 -9.99
CA ASP A 125 11.71 -2.94 -8.54
C ASP A 125 12.30 -4.17 -7.85
N ARG A 126 12.95 -3.96 -6.70
CA ARG A 126 13.75 -5.01 -6.05
C ARG A 126 12.88 -6.18 -5.61
N GLY A 127 11.64 -5.90 -5.16
CA GLY A 127 10.69 -6.91 -4.72
C GLY A 127 9.79 -7.49 -5.82
N PHE A 128 9.79 -6.90 -7.02
CA PHE A 128 8.88 -7.32 -8.08
C PHE A 128 9.27 -8.70 -8.62
N GLY A 129 8.31 -9.62 -8.70
CA GLY A 129 8.56 -10.94 -9.28
C GLY A 129 9.11 -11.98 -8.29
N LEU A 130 9.38 -11.60 -7.04
CA LEU A 130 10.00 -12.51 -6.07
C LEU A 130 9.03 -13.59 -5.54
N PRO A 131 9.54 -14.83 -5.33
CA PRO A 131 8.71 -15.94 -4.89
C PRO A 131 8.26 -15.78 -3.43
N ALA A 132 7.22 -16.54 -3.04
CA ALA A 132 6.63 -16.52 -1.70
C ALA A 132 7.65 -16.61 -0.55
N HIS A 133 8.69 -17.45 -0.68
CA HIS A 133 9.70 -17.60 0.38
C HIS A 133 10.59 -16.36 0.58
N GLN A 134 10.50 -15.38 -0.34
CA GLN A 134 11.17 -14.08 -0.27
C GLN A 134 10.18 -12.93 -0.06
N ALA A 135 8.88 -13.19 0.09
CA ALA A 135 7.84 -12.15 0.14
C ALA A 135 8.12 -11.07 1.20
N VAL A 136 8.60 -11.49 2.39
CA VAL A 136 8.96 -10.54 3.46
C VAL A 136 10.09 -9.60 3.02
N ALA A 137 11.17 -10.12 2.43
CA ALA A 137 12.29 -9.30 1.96
C ALA A 137 11.94 -8.48 0.70
N ALA A 138 10.96 -8.96 -0.07
CA ALA A 138 10.46 -8.31 -1.27
C ALA A 138 9.54 -7.13 -0.96
N SER A 139 8.82 -7.14 0.16
CA SER A 139 7.92 -6.05 0.54
C SER A 139 8.68 -4.75 0.82
N SER A 140 8.03 -3.59 0.69
CA SER A 140 8.66 -2.30 0.94
C SER A 140 9.06 -2.16 2.42
N LEU A 141 8.27 -2.70 3.34
CA LEU A 141 8.61 -2.77 4.77
C LEU A 141 9.87 -3.61 5.01
N GLY A 142 9.99 -4.78 4.36
CA GLY A 142 11.20 -5.60 4.45
C GLY A 142 12.44 -4.90 3.93
N GLN A 143 12.32 -4.23 2.76
CA GLN A 143 13.40 -3.44 2.17
C GLN A 143 13.83 -2.28 3.07
N VAL A 144 12.89 -1.59 3.72
CA VAL A 144 13.18 -0.52 4.70
C VAL A 144 13.88 -1.09 5.93
N CYS A 145 13.38 -2.19 6.51
CA CYS A 145 14.01 -2.81 7.68
C CYS A 145 15.44 -3.29 7.38
N GLU A 146 15.66 -3.91 6.22
CA GLU A 146 16.99 -4.31 5.78
C GLU A 146 17.92 -3.10 5.57
N HIS A 147 17.44 -2.04 4.90
CA HIS A 147 18.18 -0.80 4.72
C HIS A 147 18.62 -0.20 6.06
N LEU A 148 17.74 -0.23 7.07
CA LEU A 148 18.02 0.26 8.42
C LEU A 148 18.85 -0.69 9.28
N GLY A 149 19.06 -1.94 8.85
CA GLY A 149 19.69 -3.00 9.64
C GLY A 149 18.86 -3.39 10.87
N ILE A 150 17.53 -3.40 10.73
CA ILE A 150 16.57 -3.69 11.80
C ILE A 150 15.95 -5.06 11.58
N GLU A 151 15.97 -5.88 12.63
CA GLU A 151 15.23 -7.13 12.66
C GLU A 151 13.73 -6.85 12.79
N MET A 152 12.94 -7.43 11.88
CA MET A 152 11.49 -7.27 11.91
C MET A 152 10.88 -8.01 13.10
N THR A 153 9.80 -7.44 13.65
CA THR A 153 8.91 -8.14 14.58
C THR A 153 8.04 -9.16 13.84
N GLN A 154 7.36 -10.02 14.58
CA GLN A 154 6.42 -10.97 13.98
C GLN A 154 5.25 -10.26 13.29
N GLU A 155 4.67 -9.23 13.92
CA GLU A 155 3.59 -8.46 13.32
C GLU A 155 4.02 -7.77 12.01
N GLN A 156 5.24 -7.23 11.96
CA GLN A 156 5.81 -6.64 10.74
C GLN A 156 6.00 -7.68 9.64
N ARG A 157 6.43 -8.91 9.97
CA ARG A 157 6.56 -10.00 8.99
C ARG A 157 5.22 -10.35 8.37
N VAL A 158 4.16 -10.41 9.17
CA VAL A 158 2.80 -10.72 8.69
C VAL A 158 2.30 -9.60 7.77
N VAL A 159 2.52 -8.33 8.12
CA VAL A 159 2.19 -7.17 7.26
C VAL A 159 2.94 -7.24 5.92
N ALA A 160 4.26 -7.43 5.95
CA ALA A 160 5.09 -7.53 4.75
C ALA A 160 4.65 -8.69 3.83
N ALA A 161 4.36 -9.85 4.41
CA ALA A 161 3.89 -11.01 3.68
C ALA A 161 2.51 -10.79 3.04
N ALA A 162 1.57 -10.22 3.81
CA ALA A 162 0.22 -9.93 3.34
C ALA A 162 0.18 -8.86 2.25
N ASP A 163 1.07 -7.86 2.34
CA ASP A 163 1.14 -6.81 1.32
C ASP A 163 1.70 -7.34 -0.01
N HIS A 164 2.83 -8.06 0.03
CA HIS A 164 3.50 -8.57 -1.17
C HIS A 164 2.78 -9.75 -1.81
N ASN A 165 2.36 -10.75 -1.01
CA ASN A 165 1.77 -11.98 -1.53
C ASN A 165 0.73 -12.58 -0.56
N LEU A 166 -0.43 -11.92 -0.50
CA LEU A 166 -1.53 -12.31 0.39
C LEU A 166 -1.94 -13.79 0.25
N ARG A 167 -2.02 -14.31 -0.99
CA ARG A 167 -2.38 -15.71 -1.25
C ARG A 167 -1.35 -16.67 -0.65
N ALA A 168 -0.06 -16.45 -0.92
CA ALA A 168 1.00 -17.26 -0.34
C ALA A 168 1.04 -17.18 1.19
N ALA A 169 0.71 -16.01 1.76
CA ALA A 169 0.65 -15.82 3.20
C ALA A 169 -0.49 -16.66 3.83
N TYR A 170 -1.69 -16.65 3.23
CA TYR A 170 -2.80 -17.52 3.65
C TYR A 170 -2.49 -19.01 3.45
N GLU A 171 -1.77 -19.40 2.40
CA GLU A 171 -1.39 -20.78 2.14
C GLU A 171 -0.21 -21.27 3.02
N GLY A 172 0.32 -20.43 3.91
CA GLY A 172 1.49 -20.77 4.75
C GLY A 172 2.78 -20.99 3.96
N ARG A 173 2.86 -20.48 2.72
CA ARG A 173 4.05 -20.59 1.85
C ARG A 173 5.10 -19.54 2.16
N VAL A 174 4.77 -18.51 2.93
CA VAL A 174 5.72 -17.50 3.40
C VAL A 174 6.33 -17.97 4.73
N PRO A 175 7.67 -18.17 4.83
CA PRO A 175 8.31 -18.68 6.03
C PRO A 175 8.00 -17.86 7.27
N GLY A 176 7.54 -18.55 8.32
CA GLY A 176 7.24 -17.93 9.61
C GLY A 176 5.99 -17.07 9.65
N VAL A 177 5.11 -17.16 8.66
CA VAL A 177 3.79 -16.49 8.65
C VAL A 177 2.70 -17.54 8.52
N SER A 178 1.73 -17.52 9.44
CA SER A 178 0.57 -18.42 9.45
C SER A 178 -0.69 -17.76 8.89
N ALA A 179 -1.63 -18.57 8.41
CA ALA A 179 -2.93 -18.12 7.92
C ALA A 179 -3.73 -17.39 9.01
N GLU A 180 -3.64 -17.87 10.25
CA GLU A 180 -4.32 -17.31 11.41
C GLU A 180 -3.81 -15.90 11.74
N GLU A 181 -2.49 -15.68 11.64
CA GLU A 181 -1.90 -14.35 11.83
C GLU A 181 -2.34 -13.37 10.73
N VAL A 182 -2.36 -13.83 9.48
CA VAL A 182 -2.86 -13.03 8.35
C VAL A 182 -4.33 -12.69 8.57
N LEU A 183 -5.17 -13.66 8.92
CA LEU A 183 -6.59 -13.44 9.20
C LEU A 183 -6.80 -12.44 10.35
N ALA A 184 -5.99 -12.52 11.40
CA ALA A 184 -6.04 -11.57 12.51
C ALA A 184 -5.65 -10.15 12.09
N LEU A 185 -4.61 -9.99 11.25
CA LEU A 185 -4.24 -8.71 10.65
C LEU A 185 -5.40 -8.15 9.81
N ARG A 186 -5.97 -8.96 8.92
CA ARG A 186 -7.09 -8.59 8.06
C ARG A 186 -8.33 -8.20 8.86
N GLY A 187 -8.60 -8.90 9.96
CA GLY A 187 -9.63 -8.53 10.92
C GLY A 187 -9.40 -7.14 11.52
N LYS A 188 -8.18 -6.80 11.96
CA LYS A 188 -7.86 -5.45 12.45
C LYS A 188 -8.12 -4.37 11.39
N GLU A 189 -7.79 -4.65 10.12
CA GLU A 189 -7.93 -3.71 9.01
C GLU A 189 -9.39 -3.49 8.57
N LEU A 190 -10.17 -4.57 8.57
CA LEU A 190 -11.47 -4.62 7.89
C LEU A 190 -12.68 -4.72 8.80
N ALA A 191 -12.54 -5.14 10.06
CA ALA A 191 -13.67 -5.33 10.96
C ALA A 191 -14.56 -4.09 11.07
N ALA A 192 -13.95 -2.91 11.23
CA ALA A 192 -14.67 -1.63 11.28
C ALA A 192 -15.42 -1.32 9.96
N ARG A 193 -14.87 -1.69 8.80
CA ARG A 193 -15.51 -1.52 7.49
C ARG A 193 -16.78 -2.37 7.38
N TYR A 194 -16.79 -3.53 8.04
CA TYR A 194 -17.90 -4.47 8.01
C TYR A 194 -18.79 -4.40 9.25
N SER A 195 -18.66 -3.35 10.07
CA SER A 195 -19.44 -3.16 11.30
C SER A 195 -19.40 -4.39 12.23
N THR A 196 -18.24 -5.03 12.32
CA THR A 196 -17.98 -6.21 13.16
C THR A 196 -16.71 -6.00 13.99
N ASP A 197 -16.40 -6.93 14.89
CA ASP A 197 -15.11 -6.99 15.58
C ASP A 197 -14.18 -8.01 14.92
N ILE A 198 -12.97 -8.17 15.45
CA ILE A 198 -11.96 -9.07 14.85
C ILE A 198 -12.43 -10.52 14.89
N GLU A 199 -13.06 -10.95 15.98
CA GLU A 199 -13.56 -12.32 16.15
C GLU A 199 -14.74 -12.60 15.21
N GLY A 200 -15.68 -11.66 15.10
CA GLY A 200 -16.81 -11.71 14.18
C GLY A 200 -16.37 -11.68 12.72
N PHE A 201 -15.33 -10.90 12.38
CA PHE A 201 -14.71 -10.96 11.05
C PHE A 201 -14.16 -12.36 10.75
N ALA A 202 -13.36 -12.93 11.65
CA ALA A 202 -12.80 -14.26 11.47
C ALA A 202 -13.90 -15.33 11.35
N ALA A 203 -14.92 -15.28 12.21
CA ALA A 203 -16.08 -16.18 12.15
C ALA A 203 -16.83 -16.04 10.82
N GLY A 204 -17.00 -14.81 10.32
CA GLY A 204 -17.58 -14.54 9.00
C GLY A 204 -16.77 -15.14 7.85
N VAL A 205 -15.44 -15.06 7.91
CA VAL A 205 -14.53 -15.69 6.94
C VAL A 205 -14.65 -17.21 6.96
N TYR A 206 -14.65 -17.85 8.14
CA TYR A 206 -14.85 -19.30 8.24
C TYR A 206 -16.23 -19.75 7.73
N ALA A 207 -17.30 -19.03 8.08
CA ALA A 207 -18.64 -19.34 7.59
C ALA A 207 -18.74 -19.20 6.06
N ALA A 208 -18.12 -18.15 5.50
CA ALA A 208 -18.03 -17.98 4.05
C ALA A 208 -17.21 -19.09 3.38
N ALA A 209 -16.11 -19.53 3.99
CA ALA A 209 -15.30 -20.63 3.48
C ALA A 209 -16.09 -21.95 3.43
N GLU A 210 -16.91 -22.25 4.44
CA GLU A 210 -17.83 -23.40 4.41
C GLU A 210 -18.91 -23.26 3.33
N LEU A 211 -19.40 -22.05 3.08
CA LEU A 211 -20.32 -21.79 1.97
C LEU A 211 -19.64 -22.09 0.63
N LEU A 212 -18.39 -21.66 0.42
CA LEU A 212 -17.64 -21.91 -0.83
C LEU A 212 -17.49 -23.40 -1.14
N LYS A 213 -17.33 -24.25 -0.12
CA LYS A 213 -17.25 -25.71 -0.28
C LYS A 213 -18.53 -26.31 -0.87
N ASN A 214 -19.68 -25.75 -0.50
CA ASN A 214 -21.00 -26.28 -0.85
C ASN A 214 -21.70 -25.51 -1.99
N ALA A 215 -21.13 -24.39 -2.42
CA ALA A 215 -21.66 -23.58 -3.50
C ALA A 215 -21.64 -24.35 -4.85
N PRO A 216 -22.61 -24.10 -5.75
CA PRO A 216 -22.55 -24.57 -7.12
C PRO A 216 -21.21 -24.22 -7.78
N LYS A 217 -20.68 -25.11 -8.60
CA LYS A 217 -19.45 -24.87 -9.36
C LYS A 217 -19.79 -24.54 -10.80
N ILE A 218 -19.09 -23.55 -11.35
CA ILE A 218 -19.11 -23.21 -12.77
C ILE A 218 -17.70 -23.31 -13.32
N LEU A 219 -17.57 -23.59 -14.62
CA LEU A 219 -16.27 -23.58 -15.29
C LEU A 219 -15.96 -22.17 -15.80
N VAL A 220 -14.82 -21.61 -15.36
CA VAL A 220 -14.30 -20.32 -15.82
C VAL A 220 -12.86 -20.53 -16.25
N GLY A 221 -12.57 -20.36 -17.55
CA GLY A 221 -11.21 -20.52 -18.08
C GLY A 221 -10.67 -21.95 -17.91
N GLY A 222 -11.54 -22.95 -17.80
CA GLY A 222 -11.17 -24.35 -17.56
C GLY A 222 -11.06 -24.76 -16.09
N GLU A 223 -11.20 -23.83 -15.15
CA GLU A 223 -11.13 -24.09 -13.70
C GLU A 223 -12.53 -24.09 -13.06
N GLU A 224 -12.73 -24.92 -12.04
CA GLU A 224 -13.95 -24.93 -11.25
C GLU A 224 -13.97 -23.78 -10.24
N VAL A 225 -14.96 -22.90 -10.35
CA VAL A 225 -15.14 -21.72 -9.50
C VAL A 225 -16.46 -21.82 -8.75
N ALA A 226 -16.45 -21.51 -7.45
CA ALA A 226 -17.65 -21.43 -6.62
C ALA A 226 -18.53 -20.24 -7.05
N ASP A 227 -19.76 -20.51 -7.48
CA ASP A 227 -20.72 -19.48 -7.83
C ASP A 227 -21.54 -19.06 -6.60
N VAL A 228 -21.21 -17.88 -6.08
CA VAL A 228 -21.83 -17.27 -4.90
C VAL A 228 -22.48 -15.92 -5.23
N ARG A 229 -22.83 -15.67 -6.50
CA ARG A 229 -23.47 -14.42 -6.96
C ARG A 229 -24.79 -14.12 -6.27
N GLU A 230 -25.50 -15.17 -5.87
CA GLU A 230 -26.79 -15.09 -5.14
C GLU A 230 -26.62 -15.16 -3.61
N CYS A 231 -25.39 -15.18 -3.10
CA CYS A 231 -25.12 -15.25 -1.67
C CYS A 231 -24.87 -13.84 -1.07
N GLY A 232 -25.59 -13.52 0.01
CA GLY A 232 -25.53 -12.21 0.68
C GLY A 232 -24.31 -11.97 1.59
N VAL A 233 -23.27 -12.79 1.52
CA VAL A 233 -22.10 -12.78 2.44
C VAL A 233 -20.81 -12.28 1.78
N GLN A 234 -20.94 -11.26 0.93
CA GLN A 234 -19.89 -10.80 0.00
C GLN A 234 -18.67 -10.20 0.71
N SER A 235 -18.86 -9.61 1.91
CA SER A 235 -17.80 -8.95 2.69
C SER A 235 -16.65 -9.86 3.12
N PHE A 236 -16.88 -11.18 3.20
CA PHE A 236 -15.87 -12.14 3.68
C PHE A 236 -15.29 -13.01 2.56
N MET A 237 -15.79 -12.87 1.33
CA MET A 237 -15.52 -13.83 0.25
C MET A 237 -14.07 -13.84 -0.22
N ILE A 238 -13.38 -12.69 -0.21
CA ILE A 238 -11.97 -12.61 -0.58
C ILE A 238 -11.13 -13.46 0.37
N ASP A 239 -11.19 -13.14 1.66
CA ASP A 239 -10.41 -13.84 2.68
C ASP A 239 -10.86 -15.31 2.82
N ALA A 240 -12.14 -15.62 2.63
CA ALA A 240 -12.64 -17.00 2.61
C ALA A 240 -12.11 -17.82 1.42
N SER A 241 -12.04 -17.21 0.24
CA SER A 241 -11.49 -17.84 -0.96
C SER A 241 -10.00 -18.12 -0.79
N LEU A 242 -9.24 -17.15 -0.27
CA LEU A 242 -7.82 -17.32 0.04
C LEU A 242 -7.56 -18.38 1.11
N LEU A 243 -8.36 -18.39 2.18
CA LEU A 243 -8.24 -19.33 3.28
C LEU A 243 -8.61 -20.77 2.87
N SER A 244 -9.65 -20.94 2.06
CA SER A 244 -10.12 -22.26 1.62
C SER A 244 -9.39 -22.80 0.40
N GLY A 245 -8.66 -21.93 -0.33
CA GLY A 245 -8.07 -22.25 -1.64
C GLY A 245 -9.13 -22.45 -2.74
N ILE A 246 -10.39 -22.09 -2.50
CA ILE A 246 -11.50 -22.27 -3.45
C ILE A 246 -11.73 -20.93 -4.17
N PRO A 247 -11.49 -20.84 -5.48
CA PRO A 247 -11.80 -19.62 -6.23
C PRO A 247 -13.32 -19.41 -6.27
N ALA A 248 -13.76 -18.15 -6.27
CA ALA A 248 -15.18 -17.82 -6.19
C ALA A 248 -15.60 -16.68 -7.13
N ILE A 249 -16.86 -16.64 -7.52
CA ILE A 249 -17.48 -15.50 -8.22
C ILE A 249 -18.68 -15.01 -7.41
N GLY A 250 -18.80 -13.71 -7.20
CA GLY A 250 -19.89 -13.11 -6.45
C GLY A 250 -20.34 -11.77 -7.03
N ARG A 251 -21.28 -11.10 -6.35
CA ARG A 251 -21.58 -9.68 -6.59
C ARG A 251 -21.01 -8.87 -5.42
N THR A 252 -20.94 -7.54 -5.48
CA THR A 252 -20.58 -6.71 -4.29
C THR A 252 -21.66 -5.73 -3.88
N ASP A 253 -22.61 -5.43 -4.78
CA ASP A 253 -23.89 -4.82 -4.46
C ASP A 253 -24.88 -5.12 -5.62
N ALA A 254 -26.17 -4.83 -5.45
CA ALA A 254 -27.20 -5.06 -6.46
C ALA A 254 -27.18 -4.08 -7.65
N ARG A 255 -26.31 -3.07 -7.63
CA ARG A 255 -26.19 -1.95 -8.59
C ARG A 255 -24.84 -1.92 -9.33
N GLN A 256 -23.88 -2.72 -8.92
CA GLN A 256 -22.54 -2.86 -9.50
C GLN A 256 -22.45 -4.15 -10.30
N PRO A 257 -21.58 -4.19 -11.32
CA PRO A 257 -21.32 -5.41 -12.07
C PRO A 257 -20.83 -6.53 -11.15
N GLU A 258 -21.01 -7.77 -11.60
CA GLU A 258 -20.52 -8.98 -10.95
C GLU A 258 -19.00 -8.85 -10.70
N LYS A 259 -18.52 -9.38 -9.56
CA LYS A 259 -17.10 -9.38 -9.20
C LYS A 259 -16.62 -10.80 -8.98
N VAL A 260 -15.61 -11.18 -9.74
CA VAL A 260 -14.93 -12.45 -9.55
C VAL A 260 -13.90 -12.30 -8.42
N PHE A 261 -13.98 -13.16 -7.41
CA PHE A 261 -13.05 -13.24 -6.29
C PHE A 261 -12.04 -14.35 -6.57
N LEU A 262 -10.90 -13.97 -7.13
CA LEU A 262 -9.94 -14.94 -7.61
C LEU A 262 -8.86 -15.18 -6.57
N SER A 263 -8.90 -16.37 -5.95
CA SER A 263 -7.71 -17.10 -5.52
C SER A 263 -7.22 -18.04 -6.63
N ALA A 264 -7.49 -17.71 -7.89
CA ALA A 264 -7.40 -18.64 -9.02
C ALA A 264 -6.09 -18.49 -9.81
N PRO A 265 -5.66 -19.53 -10.55
CA PRO A 265 -4.53 -19.43 -11.47
C PRO A 265 -4.71 -18.31 -12.51
N GLY A 266 -3.62 -17.75 -13.01
CA GLY A 266 -3.63 -16.60 -13.93
C GLY A 266 -4.49 -16.77 -15.18
N GLN A 267 -4.75 -18.01 -15.62
CA GLN A 267 -5.64 -18.32 -16.76
C GLN A 267 -7.11 -17.96 -16.48
N VAL A 268 -7.58 -18.09 -15.23
CA VAL A 268 -8.95 -17.72 -14.85
C VAL A 268 -9.11 -16.20 -14.81
N VAL A 269 -8.06 -15.50 -14.38
CA VAL A 269 -8.01 -14.03 -14.38
C VAL A 269 -8.10 -13.49 -15.81
N GLU A 270 -7.34 -14.05 -16.75
CA GLU A 270 -7.39 -13.63 -18.15
C GLU A 270 -8.75 -13.93 -18.78
N HIS A 271 -9.32 -15.11 -18.55
CA HIS A 271 -10.62 -15.45 -19.10
C HIS A 271 -11.77 -14.60 -18.52
N ALA A 272 -11.72 -14.26 -17.23
CA ALA A 272 -12.68 -13.36 -16.61
C ALA A 272 -12.68 -11.95 -17.26
N LYS A 273 -11.51 -11.46 -17.71
CA LYS A 273 -11.42 -10.18 -18.44
C LYS A 273 -12.13 -10.22 -19.79
N GLU A 274 -12.18 -11.37 -20.44
CA GLU A 274 -12.78 -11.54 -21.78
C GLU A 274 -14.31 -11.58 -21.74
N ILE A 275 -14.92 -12.11 -20.67
CA ILE A 275 -16.37 -12.32 -20.59
C ILE A 275 -17.13 -11.05 -20.16
N GLU A 276 -16.62 -10.25 -19.21
CA GLU A 276 -17.44 -9.24 -18.51
C GLU A 276 -16.93 -7.79 -18.52
N GLY A 277 -15.77 -7.53 -19.13
CA GLY A 277 -15.19 -6.18 -19.21
C GLY A 277 -14.35 -5.75 -17.99
N PRO A 278 -13.80 -4.52 -17.98
CA PRO A 278 -12.63 -4.15 -17.16
C PRO A 278 -12.88 -3.79 -15.68
N THR A 279 -14.10 -3.87 -15.16
CA THR A 279 -14.41 -3.53 -13.76
C THR A 279 -14.20 -4.72 -12.84
N TRP A 280 -12.96 -5.15 -12.66
CA TRP A 280 -12.60 -6.16 -11.66
C TRP A 280 -11.88 -5.52 -10.46
N ALA A 281 -12.34 -5.84 -9.25
CA ALA A 281 -11.55 -5.68 -8.04
C ALA A 281 -10.82 -7.00 -7.82
N LEU A 282 -9.71 -7.18 -8.54
CA LEU A 282 -8.75 -8.18 -8.12
C LEU A 282 -8.23 -7.79 -6.74
N VAL A 283 -7.93 -8.80 -5.93
CA VAL A 283 -6.77 -8.70 -5.05
C VAL A 283 -5.59 -8.57 -6.02
N ASP A 284 -5.25 -7.32 -6.31
CA ASP A 284 -4.30 -6.80 -7.30
C ASP A 284 -3.45 -7.85 -8.06
N PRO A 285 -3.60 -8.03 -9.40
CA PRO A 285 -2.71 -8.88 -10.17
C PRO A 285 -1.28 -8.35 -10.12
N ALA A 286 -1.02 -7.07 -9.83
CA ALA A 286 0.36 -6.63 -9.61
C ALA A 286 1.01 -7.34 -8.40
N ARG A 287 0.21 -7.78 -7.41
CA ARG A 287 0.67 -8.57 -6.24
C ARG A 287 0.80 -10.07 -6.53
N GLU A 288 0.04 -10.63 -7.48
CA GLU A 288 0.20 -12.05 -7.90
C GLU A 288 1.19 -12.25 -9.07
N PHE A 289 1.24 -11.35 -10.05
CA PHE A 289 2.21 -11.37 -11.17
C PHE A 289 3.63 -11.03 -10.71
N ALA A 290 3.79 -10.44 -9.53
CA ALA A 290 5.06 -10.34 -8.84
C ALA A 290 5.60 -11.72 -8.37
N THR A 291 5.15 -12.86 -8.91
CA THR A 291 5.80 -14.18 -8.72
C THR A 291 6.34 -14.81 -10.00
N GLY A 292 6.23 -14.14 -11.16
CA GLY A 292 6.90 -14.57 -12.38
C GLY A 292 6.54 -15.97 -12.90
N ILE A 293 5.37 -16.50 -12.56
CA ILE A 293 4.89 -17.77 -13.13
C ILE A 293 4.30 -17.45 -14.51
N GLN A 294 5.10 -17.66 -15.55
CA GLN A 294 4.66 -17.85 -16.94
C GLN A 294 4.10 -19.26 -17.13
#